data_AF-A0A919V7F4-F1
#
_entry.id   AF-A0A919V7F4-F1
#
_cell.length_a   1.000
_cell.length_b   1.000
_cell.length_c   1.000
_cell.angle_alpha   90.00
_cell.angle_beta   90.00
_cell.angle_gamma   90.00
#
_symmetry.space_group_name_H-M   'P 1'
#
loop_
_entity.id
_entity.type
_entity.pdbx_description
1 polymer ?
#
loop_
_entity_poly.entity_id
_entity_poly.type
_entity_poly.pdbx_seq_one_letter_code
_entity_poly.pdbx_strand_id
1 'polypeptide(L)'
;MHMRIPLKSLASGALASLMFAGTAHAGVEAEAKQAASYPRVMTSNAIYKTGPLELKTCEEVPVQADDLEGVRVYLEFLLDCLNESWSKQLAKAGIPFVKPKFQVIPRIGPSACGRFPKGAQAVYCWDKRTMVVLLDKALLAEPYELDLMHVIAHEYGHHVQNLTGILPALSRMGRKASEKVRLGHVRRVELQAECMSGAFIGSVWHSLGRKEFDFKYIVKMAQYGDSLSHGKGKNIAHWLKKGWDAEGPQVCNTFKAPKGLVS
;
A
#
# COMPACT_ATOMS: atom_id res chain seq x y z
N MET A 1 -52.65 21.76 53.17
CA MET A 1 -51.91 20.53 53.52
C MET A 1 -50.42 20.85 53.43
N HIS A 2 -49.76 21.05 54.56
CA HIS A 2 -48.31 21.30 54.67
C HIS A 2 -47.55 19.96 54.64
N MET A 3 -46.46 19.87 53.87
CA MET A 3 -45.37 18.92 54.13
C MET A 3 -44.13 19.36 53.32
N ARG A 4 -43.21 20.11 53.92
CA ARG A 4 -41.99 19.66 54.63
C ARG A 4 -41.03 18.85 53.75
N ILE A 5 -39.91 19.51 53.45
CA ILE A 5 -38.65 18.97 52.96
C ILE A 5 -38.02 18.06 54.03
N PRO A 6 -37.28 17.02 53.63
CA PRO A 6 -36.09 16.63 54.38
C PRO A 6 -34.82 16.70 53.51
N LEU A 7 -33.87 17.50 53.99
CA LEU A 7 -32.46 17.44 53.65
C LEU A 7 -31.92 16.03 53.93
N LYS A 8 -31.18 15.46 52.98
CA LYS A 8 -30.16 14.45 53.26
C LYS A 8 -28.85 14.84 52.57
N SER A 9 -27.83 15.00 53.41
CA SER A 9 -26.41 15.18 53.09
C SER A 9 -25.95 14.30 51.94
N LEU A 10 -25.13 14.87 51.05
CA LEU A 10 -24.12 14.11 50.31
C LEU A 10 -22.80 14.89 50.35
N ALA A 11 -21.77 14.13 50.66
CA ALA A 11 -20.48 14.57 51.12
C ALA A 11 -19.63 15.21 50.01
N SER A 12 -18.74 16.09 50.45
CA SER A 12 -17.59 16.57 49.69
C SER A 12 -16.79 15.40 49.11
N GLY A 13 -16.77 15.31 47.77
CA GLY A 13 -15.87 14.44 47.03
C GLY A 13 -15.05 15.29 46.07
N ALA A 14 -13.85 15.68 46.49
CA ALA A 14 -12.86 16.25 45.59
C ALA A 14 -12.43 15.18 44.58
N LEU A 15 -12.91 15.27 43.32
CA LEU A 15 -12.33 14.49 42.23
C LEU A 15 -10.95 15.08 41.91
N ALA A 16 -9.92 14.41 42.41
CA ALA A 16 -8.56 14.55 41.91
C ALA A 16 -8.56 14.17 40.42
N SER A 17 -8.52 15.17 39.56
CA SER A 17 -8.27 14.98 38.13
C SER A 17 -6.80 14.56 37.97
N LEU A 18 -6.55 13.25 37.96
CA LEU A 18 -5.28 12.68 37.52
C LEU A 18 -5.13 12.94 36.02
N MET A 19 -4.44 14.03 35.69
CA MET A 19 -3.97 14.34 34.34
C MET A 19 -2.98 13.24 33.90
N PHE A 20 -3.47 12.22 33.19
CA PHE A 20 -2.62 11.28 32.44
C PHE A 20 -2.07 11.97 31.17
N ALA A 21 -1.25 13.02 31.34
CA ALA A 21 -0.61 13.74 30.23
C ALA A 21 0.70 13.07 29.75
N GLY A 22 1.21 12.07 30.48
CA GLY A 22 2.56 11.52 30.24
C GLY A 22 2.70 10.52 29.09
N THR A 23 1.66 9.72 28.79
CA THR A 23 1.78 8.62 27.82
C THR A 23 1.64 9.07 26.37
N ALA A 24 0.75 10.04 26.11
CA ALA A 24 0.54 10.58 24.76
C ALA A 24 1.77 11.36 24.26
N HIS A 25 2.40 12.17 25.12
CA HIS A 25 3.57 12.96 24.77
C HIS A 25 4.80 12.07 24.45
N ALA A 26 5.01 11.02 25.24
CA ALA A 26 6.08 10.05 25.00
C ALA A 26 5.89 9.26 23.69
N GLY A 27 4.65 8.94 23.31
CA GLY A 27 4.33 8.30 22.04
C GLY A 27 4.66 9.18 20.83
N VAL A 28 4.23 10.44 20.87
CA VAL A 28 4.51 11.43 19.81
C VAL A 28 6.01 11.69 19.66
N GLU A 29 6.74 11.80 20.76
CA GLU A 29 8.19 12.02 20.73
C GLU A 29 8.95 10.81 20.17
N ALA A 30 8.52 9.58 20.51
CA ALA A 30 9.10 8.35 19.97
C ALA A 30 8.83 8.19 18.46
N GLU A 31 7.65 8.58 17.99
CA GLU A 31 7.30 8.59 16.57
C GLU A 31 8.10 9.64 15.80
N ALA A 32 8.29 10.84 16.36
CA ALA A 32 9.12 11.88 15.78
C ALA A 32 10.60 11.45 15.69
N LYS A 33 11.14 10.82 16.75
CA LYS A 33 12.50 10.24 16.75
C LYS A 33 12.65 9.12 15.72
N GLN A 34 11.64 8.26 15.57
CA GLN A 34 11.66 7.21 14.55
C GLN A 34 11.59 7.78 13.13
N ALA A 35 10.71 8.75 12.86
CA ALA A 35 10.64 9.43 11.57
C ALA A 35 11.97 10.14 11.23
N ALA A 36 12.63 10.75 12.22
CA ALA A 36 13.92 11.40 12.05
C ALA A 36 15.05 10.42 11.70
N SER A 37 14.89 9.11 11.97
CA SER A 37 15.89 8.08 11.60
C SER A 37 15.88 7.72 10.11
N TYR A 38 14.83 8.08 9.37
CA TYR A 38 14.72 7.79 7.94
C TYR A 38 15.23 8.94 7.06
N PRO A 39 15.89 8.65 5.92
CA PRO A 39 16.24 9.65 4.92
C PRO A 39 15.04 10.51 4.49
N ARG A 40 15.28 11.79 4.19
CA ARG A 40 14.23 12.74 3.75
C ARG A 40 13.44 12.24 2.53
N VAL A 41 14.08 11.49 1.62
CA VAL A 41 13.41 10.89 0.45
C VAL A 41 12.30 9.91 0.83
N MET A 42 12.32 9.34 2.04
CA MET A 42 11.27 8.44 2.55
C MET A 42 10.19 9.20 3.33
N THR A 43 10.56 10.23 4.10
CA THR A 43 9.65 10.91 5.03
C THR A 43 9.04 12.21 4.51
N SER A 44 9.67 12.84 3.51
CA SER A 44 9.30 14.15 2.97
C SER A 44 9.39 14.17 1.44
N ASN A 45 9.10 13.04 0.81
CA ASN A 45 9.07 12.91 -0.65
C ASN A 45 8.02 13.85 -1.27
N ALA A 46 8.33 14.43 -2.43
CA ALA A 46 7.43 15.33 -3.15
C ALA A 46 6.13 14.62 -3.57
N ILE A 47 6.16 13.31 -3.80
CA ILE A 47 4.97 12.52 -4.19
C ILE A 47 3.85 12.58 -3.14
N TYR A 48 4.15 12.85 -1.87
CA TYR A 48 3.10 12.98 -0.84
C TYR A 48 2.34 14.31 -0.90
N LYS A 49 2.75 15.25 -1.77
CA LYS A 49 2.13 16.57 -1.90
C LYS A 49 1.31 16.72 -3.18
N THR A 50 1.23 15.69 -4.02
CA THR A 50 0.64 15.79 -5.36
C THR A 50 -0.87 15.53 -5.40
N GLY A 51 -1.49 15.21 -4.25
CA GLY A 51 -2.95 15.03 -4.12
C GLY A 51 -3.48 13.75 -4.78
N PRO A 52 -4.81 13.65 -4.99
CA PRO A 52 -5.42 12.53 -5.70
C PRO A 52 -4.88 12.35 -7.12
N LEU A 53 -4.92 11.11 -7.62
CA LEU A 53 -4.61 10.76 -9.00
C LEU A 53 -5.64 11.39 -9.95
N GLU A 54 -5.15 11.91 -11.07
CA GLU A 54 -5.96 12.62 -12.06
C GLU A 54 -6.72 11.69 -12.99
N LEU A 55 -6.17 10.51 -13.30
CA LEU A 55 -6.88 9.55 -14.14
C LEU A 55 -8.06 9.00 -13.35
N LYS A 56 -9.24 9.16 -13.92
CA LYS A 56 -10.52 8.71 -13.34
C LYS A 56 -11.10 7.52 -14.08
N THR A 57 -10.65 7.25 -15.28
CA THR A 57 -11.17 6.17 -16.11
C THR A 57 -10.05 5.25 -16.54
N CYS A 58 -10.28 3.95 -16.41
CA CYS A 58 -9.48 2.90 -17.02
C CYS A 58 -10.42 1.97 -17.80
N GLU A 59 -9.97 1.54 -18.97
CA GLU A 59 -10.64 0.50 -19.73
C GLU A 59 -10.26 -0.86 -19.16
N GLU A 60 -11.26 -1.72 -18.99
CA GLU A 60 -11.09 -3.08 -18.54
C GLU A 60 -11.65 -4.04 -19.59
N VAL A 61 -10.77 -4.88 -20.10
CA VAL A 61 -11.14 -5.93 -21.06
C VAL A 61 -11.45 -7.22 -20.31
N PRO A 62 -12.49 -7.97 -20.72
CA PRO A 62 -12.87 -9.20 -20.05
C PRO A 62 -11.81 -10.29 -20.24
N VAL A 63 -11.56 -11.05 -19.18
CA VAL A 63 -10.66 -12.20 -19.13
C VAL A 63 -11.48 -13.48 -19.07
N GLN A 64 -11.10 -14.46 -19.90
CA GLN A 64 -11.69 -15.79 -19.89
C GLN A 64 -10.76 -16.79 -19.19
N ALA A 65 -11.35 -17.78 -18.54
CA ALA A 65 -10.59 -18.90 -17.97
C ALA A 65 -9.82 -19.63 -19.09
N ASP A 66 -8.62 -20.09 -18.75
CA ASP A 66 -7.65 -20.75 -19.62
C ASP A 66 -7.17 -19.92 -20.83
N ASP A 67 -7.47 -18.61 -20.89
CA ASP A 67 -7.04 -17.70 -21.96
C ASP A 67 -5.82 -16.85 -21.56
N LEU A 68 -4.62 -17.42 -21.75
CA LEU A 68 -3.37 -16.72 -21.47
C LEU A 68 -3.21 -15.43 -22.30
N GLU A 69 -3.72 -15.40 -23.53
CA GLU A 69 -3.55 -14.24 -24.39
C GLU A 69 -4.50 -13.12 -23.97
N GLY A 70 -5.75 -13.44 -23.66
CA GLY A 70 -6.70 -12.51 -23.05
C GLY A 70 -6.17 -11.90 -21.75
N VAL A 71 -5.55 -12.70 -20.88
CA VAL A 71 -4.90 -12.19 -19.66
C VAL A 71 -3.75 -11.24 -20.00
N ARG A 72 -2.94 -11.51 -21.03
CA ARG A 72 -1.86 -10.60 -21.45
C ARG A 72 -2.42 -9.28 -21.96
N VAL A 73 -3.46 -9.31 -22.78
CA VAL A 73 -4.12 -8.08 -23.27
C VAL A 73 -4.67 -7.29 -22.08
N TYR A 74 -5.36 -7.94 -21.13
CA TYR A 74 -5.80 -7.30 -19.90
C TYR A 74 -4.65 -6.61 -19.14
N LEU A 75 -3.53 -7.30 -18.97
CA LEU A 75 -2.35 -6.74 -18.30
C LEU A 75 -1.76 -5.54 -19.05
N GLU A 76 -1.79 -5.53 -20.38
CA GLU A 76 -1.35 -4.39 -21.19
C GLU A 76 -2.23 -3.15 -20.97
N PHE A 77 -3.56 -3.30 -21.03
CA PHE A 77 -4.50 -2.20 -20.74
C PHE A 77 -4.35 -1.67 -19.32
N LEU A 78 -4.24 -2.57 -18.34
CA LEU A 78 -4.03 -2.20 -16.94
C LEU A 78 -2.70 -1.43 -16.75
N LEU A 79 -1.62 -1.88 -17.38
CA LEU A 79 -0.33 -1.21 -17.33
C LEU A 79 -0.39 0.17 -17.97
N ASP A 80 -1.13 0.37 -19.05
CA ASP A 80 -1.29 1.69 -19.65
C ASP A 80 -2.06 2.65 -18.76
N CYS A 81 -3.13 2.21 -18.08
CA CYS A 81 -3.81 3.02 -17.05
C CYS A 81 -2.88 3.40 -15.88
N LEU A 82 -2.06 2.45 -15.42
CA LEU A 82 -1.06 2.70 -14.37
C LEU A 82 0.02 3.69 -14.84
N ASN A 83 0.54 3.51 -16.05
CA ASN A 83 1.51 4.41 -16.68
C ASN A 83 0.95 5.84 -16.79
N GLU A 84 -0.29 5.99 -17.25
CA GLU A 84 -0.92 7.30 -17.39
C GLU A 84 -1.14 7.96 -16.02
N SER A 85 -1.69 7.21 -15.05
CA SER A 85 -1.96 7.71 -13.70
C SER A 85 -0.69 8.23 -13.02
N TRP A 86 0.35 7.40 -13.00
CA TRP A 86 1.56 7.70 -12.25
C TRP A 86 2.52 8.63 -12.99
N SER A 87 2.53 8.65 -14.32
CA SER A 87 3.33 9.63 -15.07
C SER A 87 2.91 11.07 -14.79
N LYS A 88 1.60 11.35 -14.79
CA LYS A 88 1.03 12.67 -14.41
C LYS A 88 1.38 13.00 -12.96
N GLN A 89 1.25 12.02 -12.07
CA GLN A 89 1.50 12.23 -10.65
C GLN A 89 2.98 12.48 -10.32
N LEU A 90 3.88 11.76 -10.96
CA LEU A 90 5.33 11.97 -10.83
C LEU A 90 5.76 13.30 -11.43
N ALA A 91 5.13 13.74 -12.54
CA ALA A 91 5.37 15.05 -13.12
C ALA A 91 5.03 16.19 -12.13
N LYS A 92 3.90 16.10 -11.40
CA LYS A 92 3.57 17.05 -10.31
C LYS A 92 4.62 17.08 -9.19
N ALA A 93 5.28 15.95 -8.94
CA ALA A 93 6.35 15.85 -7.96
C ALA A 93 7.72 16.31 -8.50
N GLY A 94 7.82 16.70 -9.78
CA GLY A 94 9.09 17.01 -10.44
C GLY A 94 9.99 15.80 -10.66
N ILE A 95 9.42 14.60 -10.73
CA ILE A 95 10.15 13.33 -10.86
C ILE A 95 9.98 12.80 -12.29
N PRO A 96 11.06 12.55 -13.04
CA PRO A 96 10.99 11.97 -14.38
C PRO A 96 10.33 10.59 -14.37
N PHE A 97 9.40 10.37 -15.30
CA PHE A 97 8.74 9.09 -15.48
C PHE A 97 9.47 8.22 -16.51
N VAL A 98 9.54 6.92 -16.22
CA VAL A 98 10.01 5.88 -17.15
C VAL A 98 9.15 4.65 -16.93
N LYS A 99 8.52 4.12 -18.00
CA LYS A 99 7.69 2.90 -17.90
C LYS A 99 8.49 1.72 -17.32
N PRO A 100 7.87 0.85 -16.50
CA PRO A 100 8.49 -0.41 -16.11
C PRO A 100 8.53 -1.37 -17.31
N LYS A 101 9.50 -2.29 -17.29
CA LYS A 101 9.45 -3.49 -18.12
C LYS A 101 8.48 -4.47 -17.48
N PHE A 102 7.90 -5.35 -18.30
CA PHE A 102 6.96 -6.37 -17.85
C PHE A 102 7.36 -7.75 -18.38
N GLN A 103 7.32 -8.77 -17.54
CA GLN A 103 7.64 -10.15 -17.91
C GLN A 103 6.59 -11.11 -17.33
N VAL A 104 5.96 -11.89 -18.20
CA VAL A 104 5.11 -13.02 -17.79
C VAL A 104 5.95 -14.30 -17.77
N ILE A 105 5.85 -15.08 -16.69
CA ILE A 105 6.44 -16.42 -16.59
C ILE A 105 5.34 -17.47 -16.37
N PRO A 106 5.42 -18.66 -17.01
CA PRO A 106 4.36 -19.67 -16.89
C PRO A 106 4.56 -20.64 -15.71
N ARG A 107 5.71 -20.56 -15.03
CA ARG A 107 6.07 -21.41 -13.89
C ARG A 107 7.19 -20.76 -13.08
N ILE A 108 7.28 -21.12 -11.80
CA ILE A 108 8.38 -20.69 -10.92
C ILE A 108 9.72 -21.13 -11.52
N GLY A 109 10.63 -20.18 -11.68
CA GLY A 109 11.94 -20.42 -12.32
C GLY A 109 12.80 -19.17 -12.41
N PRO A 110 13.78 -19.15 -13.33
CA PRO A 110 14.54 -17.95 -13.67
C PRO A 110 13.64 -16.83 -14.20
N SER A 111 13.92 -15.60 -13.80
CA SER A 111 13.20 -14.38 -14.19
C SER A 111 14.15 -13.17 -14.19
N ALA A 112 13.65 -12.00 -14.59
CA ALA A 112 14.37 -10.74 -14.47
C ALA A 112 14.78 -10.41 -13.02
N CYS A 113 14.07 -10.93 -12.02
CA CYS A 113 14.35 -10.75 -10.59
C CYS A 113 15.32 -11.80 -10.02
N GLY A 114 15.92 -12.64 -10.88
CA GLY A 114 16.60 -13.86 -10.45
C GLY A 114 15.62 -15.03 -10.33
N ARG A 115 15.79 -15.90 -9.34
CA ARG A 115 14.85 -17.01 -9.14
C ARG A 115 13.56 -16.47 -8.52
N PHE A 116 12.43 -16.70 -9.20
CA PHE A 116 11.12 -16.25 -8.76
C PHE A 116 10.77 -16.83 -7.38
N PRO A 117 10.30 -16.02 -6.42
CA PRO A 117 10.02 -16.49 -5.06
C PRO A 117 8.79 -17.41 -5.03
N LYS A 118 8.85 -18.44 -4.17
CA LYS A 118 7.70 -19.33 -3.96
C LYS A 118 6.59 -18.59 -3.21
N GLY A 119 5.35 -18.80 -3.63
CA GLY A 119 4.16 -18.23 -2.97
C GLY A 119 3.84 -16.78 -3.34
N ALA A 120 4.63 -16.16 -4.22
CA ALA A 120 4.28 -14.86 -4.81
C ALA A 120 3.54 -15.05 -6.14
N GLN A 121 2.66 -14.12 -6.48
CA GLN A 121 2.01 -14.05 -7.79
C GLN A 121 2.74 -13.08 -8.72
N ALA A 122 3.32 -11.99 -8.18
CA ALA A 122 4.16 -11.08 -8.91
C ALA A 122 5.31 -10.56 -8.03
N VAL A 123 6.31 -9.96 -8.66
CA VAL A 123 7.43 -9.26 -8.00
C VAL A 123 7.97 -8.13 -8.86
N TYR A 124 8.48 -7.08 -8.22
CA TYR A 124 9.19 -5.98 -8.86
C TYR A 124 10.71 -6.01 -8.59
N CYS A 125 11.51 -6.11 -9.64
CA CYS A 125 12.97 -6.03 -9.58
C CYS A 125 13.43 -4.59 -9.79
N TRP A 126 13.74 -3.90 -8.70
CA TRP A 126 14.07 -2.47 -8.73
C TRP A 126 15.33 -2.11 -9.56
N ASP A 127 16.34 -2.98 -9.59
CA ASP A 127 17.58 -2.76 -10.34
C ASP A 127 17.36 -2.85 -11.86
N LYS A 128 16.44 -3.71 -12.31
CA LYS A 128 16.06 -3.88 -13.72
C LYS A 128 14.86 -3.03 -14.13
N ARG A 129 14.12 -2.46 -13.17
CA ARG A 129 12.80 -1.84 -13.37
C ARG A 129 11.85 -2.78 -14.09
N THR A 130 11.78 -4.03 -13.64
CA THR A 130 10.96 -5.06 -14.28
C THR A 130 9.95 -5.60 -13.29
N MET A 131 8.68 -5.62 -13.69
CA MET A 131 7.62 -6.38 -13.03
C MET A 131 7.60 -7.78 -13.64
N VAL A 132 7.59 -8.81 -12.80
CA VAL A 132 7.48 -10.21 -13.21
C VAL A 132 6.21 -10.79 -12.63
N VAL A 133 5.39 -11.42 -13.47
CA VAL A 133 4.11 -12.03 -13.07
C VAL A 133 4.13 -13.51 -13.40
N LEU A 134 3.76 -14.34 -12.43
CA LEU A 134 3.55 -15.76 -12.62
C LEU A 134 2.12 -15.99 -13.10
N LEU A 135 1.95 -16.48 -14.32
CA LEU A 135 0.68 -16.97 -14.87
C LEU A 135 0.80 -18.47 -15.13
N ASP A 136 0.58 -19.26 -14.09
CA ASP A 136 0.57 -20.72 -14.20
C ASP A 136 -0.84 -21.25 -14.52
N LYS A 137 -0.96 -22.57 -14.76
CA LYS A 137 -2.23 -23.18 -15.13
C LYS A 137 -3.30 -23.03 -14.05
N ALA A 138 -2.93 -23.04 -12.76
CA ALA A 138 -3.90 -22.89 -11.69
C ALA A 138 -4.46 -21.47 -11.66
N LEU A 139 -3.60 -20.47 -11.87
CA LEU A 139 -4.00 -19.07 -11.97
C LEU A 139 -4.70 -18.72 -13.29
N LEU A 140 -4.61 -19.54 -14.33
CA LEU A 140 -5.40 -19.33 -15.54
C LEU A 140 -6.79 -19.97 -15.45
N ALA A 141 -7.02 -20.90 -14.52
CA ALA A 141 -8.22 -21.73 -14.49
C ALA A 141 -9.51 -21.02 -13.99
N GLU A 142 -9.41 -19.81 -13.42
CA GLU A 142 -10.57 -19.01 -13.03
C GLU A 142 -10.39 -17.55 -13.50
N PRO A 143 -11.46 -16.75 -13.63
CA PRO A 143 -11.34 -15.32 -13.86
C PRO A 143 -10.81 -14.61 -12.60
N TYR A 144 -9.56 -14.13 -12.64
CA TYR A 144 -8.86 -13.47 -11.53
C TYR A 144 -8.60 -11.97 -11.76
N GLU A 145 -9.37 -11.30 -12.60
CA GLU A 145 -9.10 -9.90 -12.99
C GLU A 145 -8.93 -8.96 -11.78
N LEU A 146 -9.77 -9.14 -10.76
CA LEU A 146 -9.76 -8.34 -9.55
C LEU A 146 -8.46 -8.51 -8.74
N ASP A 147 -8.02 -9.76 -8.55
CA ASP A 147 -6.79 -10.08 -7.83
C ASP A 147 -5.57 -9.66 -8.65
N LEU A 148 -5.60 -9.85 -9.98
CA LEU A 148 -4.57 -9.36 -10.88
C LEU A 148 -4.48 -7.83 -10.83
N MET A 149 -5.61 -7.11 -10.85
CA MET A 149 -5.62 -5.65 -10.74
C MET A 149 -4.90 -5.20 -9.46
N HIS A 150 -5.26 -5.82 -8.33
CA HIS A 150 -4.69 -5.51 -7.03
C HIS A 150 -3.18 -5.78 -6.97
N VAL A 151 -2.76 -6.98 -7.36
CA VAL A 151 -1.35 -7.39 -7.32
C VAL A 151 -0.49 -6.54 -8.26
N ILE A 152 -0.96 -6.27 -9.50
CA ILE A 152 -0.22 -5.46 -10.46
C ILE A 152 -0.14 -4.00 -10.00
N ALA A 153 -1.21 -3.45 -9.43
CA ALA A 153 -1.18 -2.12 -8.84
C ALA A 153 -0.22 -2.03 -7.65
N HIS A 154 -0.11 -3.08 -6.83
CA HIS A 154 0.87 -3.18 -5.74
C HIS A 154 2.31 -3.15 -6.28
N GLU A 155 2.63 -4.02 -7.24
CA GLU A 155 3.96 -4.04 -7.87
C GLU A 155 4.29 -2.73 -8.58
N TYR A 156 3.29 -2.04 -9.12
CA TYR A 156 3.45 -0.70 -9.67
C TYR A 156 3.72 0.34 -8.57
N GLY A 157 3.17 0.17 -7.37
CA GLY A 157 3.55 0.92 -6.17
C GLY A 157 5.07 0.82 -5.88
N HIS A 158 5.65 -0.38 -6.01
CA HIS A 158 7.11 -0.53 -5.94
C HIS A 158 7.85 0.18 -7.08
N HIS A 159 7.28 0.21 -8.28
CA HIS A 159 7.82 1.01 -9.38
C HIS A 159 7.86 2.51 -9.04
N VAL A 160 6.77 3.06 -8.49
CA VAL A 160 6.71 4.45 -8.00
C VAL A 160 7.75 4.69 -6.89
N GLN A 161 7.90 3.77 -5.94
CA GLN A 161 8.93 3.86 -4.91
C GLN A 161 10.35 3.85 -5.48
N ASN A 162 10.56 3.17 -6.60
CA ASN A 162 11.86 3.17 -7.29
C ASN A 162 12.15 4.53 -7.91
N LEU A 163 11.21 5.07 -8.70
CA LEU A 163 11.36 6.37 -9.38
C LEU A 163 11.47 7.53 -8.39
N THR A 164 10.79 7.43 -7.25
CA THR A 164 10.86 8.43 -6.17
C THR A 164 12.11 8.32 -5.30
N GLY A 165 12.96 7.31 -5.51
CA GLY A 165 14.20 7.11 -4.77
C GLY A 165 14.07 6.42 -3.41
N ILE A 166 12.87 5.93 -3.06
CA ILE A 166 12.56 5.23 -1.81
C ILE A 166 13.22 3.84 -1.77
N LEU A 167 13.05 3.00 -2.81
CA LEU A 167 13.69 1.68 -2.86
C LEU A 167 15.23 1.77 -2.87
N PRO A 168 15.87 2.66 -3.67
CA PRO A 168 17.32 2.87 -3.58
C PRO A 168 17.78 3.28 -2.17
N ALA A 169 17.00 4.10 -1.45
CA ALA A 169 17.32 4.48 -0.09
C ALA A 169 17.19 3.30 0.89
N LEU A 170 16.16 2.47 0.75
CA LEU A 170 15.97 1.25 1.55
C LEU A 170 17.17 0.30 1.38
N SER A 171 17.57 0.06 0.12
CA SER A 171 18.71 -0.79 -0.22
C SER A 171 20.00 -0.27 0.46
N ARG A 172 20.26 1.03 0.41
CA ARG A 172 21.43 1.63 1.07
C ARG A 172 21.42 1.47 2.59
N MET A 173 20.26 1.66 3.24
CA MET A 173 20.09 1.52 4.69
C MET A 173 20.22 0.06 5.14
N GLY A 174 19.66 -0.87 4.37
CA GLY A 174 19.62 -2.30 4.71
C GLY A 174 21.01 -2.94 4.83
N ARG A 175 22.02 -2.42 4.13
CA ARG A 175 23.40 -2.97 4.13
C ARG A 175 24.08 -2.96 5.50
N LYS A 176 23.67 -2.08 6.42
CA LYS A 176 24.28 -1.94 7.75
C LYS A 176 23.30 -2.27 8.90
N ALA A 177 22.06 -2.63 8.56
CA ALA A 177 21.02 -2.87 9.55
C ALA A 177 21.01 -4.33 10.00
N SER A 178 20.67 -4.56 11.27
CA SER A 178 20.32 -5.91 11.72
C SER A 178 19.07 -6.41 10.98
N GLU A 179 18.91 -7.72 10.87
CA GLU A 179 17.78 -8.32 10.16
C GLU A 179 16.42 -7.81 10.67
N LYS A 180 16.25 -7.72 11.99
CA LYS A 180 15.02 -7.21 12.62
C LYS A 180 14.72 -5.77 12.23
N VAL A 181 15.75 -4.92 12.18
CA VAL A 181 15.61 -3.51 11.77
C VAL A 181 15.25 -3.44 10.28
N ARG A 182 15.96 -4.21 9.45
CA ARG A 182 15.71 -4.32 8.00
C ARG A 182 14.27 -4.76 7.72
N LEU A 183 13.75 -5.76 8.46
CA LEU A 183 12.39 -6.26 8.29
C LEU A 183 11.34 -5.19 8.59
N GLY A 184 11.55 -4.39 9.64
CA GLY A 184 10.67 -3.25 9.96
C GLY A 184 10.66 -2.17 8.88
N HIS A 185 11.77 -1.98 8.17
CA HIS A 185 11.84 -1.05 7.03
C HIS A 185 11.15 -1.62 5.80
N VAL A 186 11.33 -2.92 5.51
CA VAL A 186 10.64 -3.62 4.42
C VAL A 186 9.12 -3.51 4.61
N ARG A 187 8.59 -3.78 5.79
CA ARG A 187 7.14 -3.65 6.06
C ARG A 187 6.57 -2.29 5.71
N ARG A 188 7.29 -1.20 6.00
CA ARG A 188 6.85 0.15 5.64
C ARG A 188 6.81 0.34 4.13
N VAL A 189 7.74 -0.26 3.40
CA VAL A 189 7.80 -0.22 1.94
C VAL A 189 6.64 -1.02 1.34
N GLU A 190 6.40 -2.27 1.78
CA GLU A 190 5.28 -3.07 1.28
C GLU A 190 3.93 -2.40 1.58
N LEU A 191 3.72 -1.90 2.82
CA LEU A 191 2.49 -1.22 3.19
C LEU A 191 2.27 0.11 2.44
N GLN A 192 3.35 0.75 2.00
CA GLN A 192 3.24 1.93 1.17
C GLN A 192 2.85 1.56 -0.26
N ALA A 193 3.42 0.49 -0.81
CA ALA A 193 3.03 -0.03 -2.12
C ALA A 193 1.54 -0.44 -2.10
N GLU A 194 1.09 -1.07 -1.01
CA GLU A 194 -0.32 -1.39 -0.77
C GLU A 194 -1.23 -0.16 -0.68
N CYS A 195 -0.77 0.93 -0.05
CA CYS A 195 -1.52 2.18 -0.07
C CYS A 195 -1.58 2.79 -1.48
N MET A 196 -0.49 2.72 -2.23
CA MET A 196 -0.44 3.23 -3.60
C MET A 196 -1.30 2.39 -4.56
N SER A 197 -1.41 1.08 -4.34
CA SER A 197 -2.35 0.23 -5.09
C SER A 197 -3.79 0.65 -4.82
N GLY A 198 -4.16 0.81 -3.55
CA GLY A 198 -5.48 1.32 -3.17
C GLY A 198 -5.79 2.67 -3.81
N ALA A 199 -4.82 3.60 -3.81
CA ALA A 199 -4.97 4.91 -4.44
C ALA A 199 -5.29 4.81 -5.94
N PHE A 200 -4.57 3.97 -6.68
CA PHE A 200 -4.86 3.72 -8.09
C PHE A 200 -6.24 3.10 -8.29
N ILE A 201 -6.52 1.99 -7.59
CA ILE A 201 -7.77 1.25 -7.77
C ILE A 201 -8.96 2.18 -7.46
N GLY A 202 -8.93 2.91 -6.34
CA GLY A 202 -9.99 3.84 -5.97
C GLY A 202 -10.20 4.94 -7.02
N SER A 203 -9.12 5.48 -7.60
CA SER A 203 -9.20 6.56 -8.57
C SER A 203 -9.95 6.17 -9.86
N VAL A 204 -9.84 4.92 -10.29
CA VAL A 204 -10.45 4.43 -11.55
C VAL A 204 -11.68 3.57 -11.34
N TRP A 205 -12.02 3.19 -10.10
CA TRP A 205 -13.01 2.16 -9.82
C TRP A 205 -14.37 2.39 -10.46
N HIS A 206 -14.83 3.64 -10.50
CA HIS A 206 -16.14 4.00 -11.02
C HIS A 206 -16.29 3.74 -12.54
N SER A 207 -15.19 3.61 -13.28
CA SER A 207 -15.24 3.30 -14.72
C SER A 207 -15.26 1.80 -15.03
N LEU A 208 -14.91 0.94 -14.07
CA LEU A 208 -14.69 -0.48 -14.30
C LEU A 208 -15.99 -1.32 -14.33
N GLY A 209 -17.14 -0.73 -14.00
CA GLY A 209 -18.40 -1.47 -13.87
C GLY A 209 -18.43 -2.47 -12.70
N ARG A 210 -17.38 -2.49 -11.86
CA ARG A 210 -17.24 -3.34 -10.67
C ARG A 210 -18.12 -2.84 -9.52
N LYS A 211 -18.57 -3.77 -8.68
CA LYS A 211 -19.42 -3.42 -7.54
C LYS A 211 -18.55 -3.08 -6.34
N GLU A 212 -18.98 -2.15 -5.50
CA GLU A 212 -18.24 -1.78 -4.29
C GLU A 212 -17.92 -2.98 -3.36
N PHE A 213 -18.73 -4.04 -3.42
CA PHE A 213 -18.47 -5.25 -2.64
C PHE A 213 -17.19 -5.98 -3.09
N ASP A 214 -16.78 -5.87 -4.37
CA ASP A 214 -15.57 -6.51 -4.88
C ASP A 214 -14.33 -5.92 -4.19
N PHE A 215 -14.27 -4.59 -4.02
CA PHE A 215 -13.19 -3.98 -3.25
C PHE A 215 -13.25 -4.34 -1.76
N LYS A 216 -14.46 -4.39 -1.17
CA LYS A 216 -14.63 -4.87 0.22
C LYS A 216 -14.12 -6.30 0.39
N TYR A 217 -14.25 -7.15 -0.64
CA TYR A 217 -13.69 -8.49 -0.67
C TYR A 217 -12.15 -8.45 -0.64
N ILE A 218 -11.49 -7.67 -1.51
CA ILE A 218 -10.02 -7.52 -1.48
C ILE A 218 -9.54 -7.05 -0.10
N VAL A 219 -10.16 -6.00 0.45
CA VAL A 219 -9.81 -5.47 1.77
C VAL A 219 -9.98 -6.53 2.86
N LYS A 220 -11.04 -7.34 2.78
CA LYS A 220 -11.26 -8.46 3.71
C LYS A 220 -10.18 -9.53 3.55
N MET A 221 -9.81 -9.90 2.34
CA MET A 221 -8.75 -10.90 2.09
C MET A 221 -7.39 -10.42 2.60
N ALA A 222 -7.07 -9.14 2.40
CA ALA A 222 -5.86 -8.52 2.94
C ALA A 222 -5.75 -8.65 4.47
N GLN A 223 -6.87 -8.67 5.22
CA GLN A 223 -6.86 -8.84 6.68
C GLN A 223 -6.30 -10.20 7.14
N TYR A 224 -6.37 -11.22 6.29
CA TYR A 224 -5.86 -12.56 6.57
C TYR A 224 -4.44 -12.79 6.03
N GLY A 225 -3.86 -11.79 5.35
CA GLY A 225 -2.56 -11.87 4.68
C GLY A 225 -1.35 -11.59 5.57
N ASP A 226 -1.37 -11.98 6.86
CA ASP A 226 -0.23 -11.81 7.77
C ASP A 226 1.06 -12.37 7.12
N SER A 227 2.08 -11.52 7.00
CA SER A 227 3.32 -11.86 6.31
C SER A 227 4.51 -11.24 7.03
N LEU A 228 5.64 -11.95 7.01
CA LEU A 228 6.88 -11.43 7.60
C LEU A 228 7.30 -10.12 6.94
N SER A 229 7.18 -10.02 5.61
CA SER A 229 7.59 -8.84 4.83
C SER A 229 6.52 -7.75 4.80
N HIS A 230 5.22 -8.10 4.74
CA HIS A 230 4.13 -7.12 4.60
C HIS A 230 3.54 -6.68 5.96
N GLY A 231 3.86 -7.40 7.03
CA GLY A 231 3.34 -7.13 8.37
C GLY A 231 1.98 -7.79 8.60
N LYS A 232 1.23 -7.26 9.57
CA LYS A 232 -0.10 -7.80 9.91
C LYS A 232 -1.11 -7.47 8.82
N GLY A 233 -1.99 -8.41 8.47
CA GLY A 233 -3.05 -8.26 7.49
C GLY A 233 -3.98 -7.09 7.80
N LYS A 234 -4.26 -6.82 9.08
CA LYS A 234 -5.01 -5.61 9.47
C LYS A 234 -4.34 -4.30 9.04
N ASN A 235 -3.00 -4.27 8.97
CA ASN A 235 -2.24 -3.12 8.50
C ASN A 235 -2.25 -3.06 6.97
N ILE A 236 -2.14 -4.20 6.29
CA ILE A 236 -2.29 -4.30 4.83
C ILE A 236 -3.65 -3.74 4.43
N ALA A 237 -4.73 -4.25 5.03
CA ALA A 237 -6.10 -3.77 4.79
C ALA A 237 -6.29 -2.28 5.15
N HIS A 238 -5.67 -1.81 6.24
CA HIS A 238 -5.72 -0.40 6.61
C HIS A 238 -5.11 0.49 5.51
N TRP A 239 -3.92 0.15 5.04
CA TRP A 239 -3.21 0.96 4.05
C TRP A 239 -3.86 0.89 2.67
N LEU A 240 -4.31 -0.30 2.25
CA LEU A 240 -5.09 -0.48 1.02
C LEU A 240 -6.33 0.42 1.03
N LYS A 241 -7.15 0.33 2.09
CA LYS A 241 -8.37 1.14 2.21
C LYS A 241 -8.06 2.63 2.30
N LYS A 242 -7.03 3.02 3.05
CA LYS A 242 -6.63 4.42 3.20
C LYS A 242 -6.23 5.04 1.87
N GLY A 243 -5.48 4.31 1.05
CA GLY A 243 -5.15 4.72 -0.31
C GLY A 243 -6.38 4.90 -1.18
N TRP A 244 -7.26 3.88 -1.17
CA TRP A 244 -8.53 3.91 -1.89
C TRP A 244 -9.39 5.13 -1.54
N ASP A 245 -9.63 5.37 -0.26
CA ASP A 245 -10.51 6.46 0.20
C ASP A 245 -9.97 7.84 -0.22
N ALA A 246 -8.65 7.97 -0.33
CA ALA A 246 -7.98 9.22 -0.67
C ALA A 246 -7.66 9.38 -2.17
N GLU A 247 -7.78 8.28 -2.93
CA GLU A 247 -7.45 8.17 -4.34
C GLU A 247 -6.06 8.74 -4.70
N GLY A 248 -5.09 8.71 -3.78
CA GLY A 248 -3.79 9.33 -4.03
C GLY A 248 -2.70 9.07 -2.99
N PRO A 249 -1.43 9.36 -3.33
CA PRO A 249 -0.27 9.07 -2.51
C PRO A 249 -0.11 9.98 -1.27
N GLN A 250 -0.86 11.08 -1.16
CA GLN A 250 -0.73 12.05 -0.06
C GLN A 250 -0.95 11.44 1.32
N VAL A 251 -1.67 10.33 1.39
CA VAL A 251 -1.95 9.61 2.63
C VAL A 251 -1.00 8.43 2.88
N CYS A 252 -0.11 8.09 1.95
CA CYS A 252 0.68 6.84 1.91
C CYS A 252 2.07 6.92 2.57
N ASN A 253 2.31 7.90 3.45
CA ASN A 253 3.60 8.05 4.13
C ASN A 253 3.73 7.10 5.34
N THR A 254 4.06 5.84 5.07
CA THR A 254 4.27 4.81 6.08
C THR A 254 5.50 5.06 6.95
N PHE A 255 6.48 5.86 6.50
CA PHE A 255 7.70 6.16 7.26
C PHE A 255 7.48 7.13 8.42
N LYS A 256 6.42 7.93 8.35
CA LYS A 256 5.94 8.79 9.46
C LYS A 256 4.84 8.13 10.30
N ALA A 257 4.39 6.93 9.94
CA ALA A 257 3.31 6.27 10.63
C ALA A 257 3.76 5.65 11.96
N PRO A 258 2.86 5.61 12.96
CA PRO A 258 3.11 4.97 14.25
C PRO A 258 3.40 3.48 14.07
N LYS A 259 4.24 2.93 14.95
CA LYS A 259 4.69 1.53 14.88
C LYS A 259 3.52 0.52 14.79
N GLY A 260 2.41 0.79 15.47
CA GLY A 260 1.23 -0.08 15.47
C GLY A 260 0.56 -0.26 14.10
N LEU A 261 0.71 0.71 13.19
CA LEU A 261 0.14 0.70 11.84
C LEU A 261 1.11 0.14 10.78
N VAL A 262 2.32 -0.21 11.17
CA VAL A 262 3.39 -0.66 10.26
C VAL A 262 4.17 -1.86 10.82
N SER A 263 3.54 -2.57 11.75
CA SER A 263 4.09 -3.76 12.40
C SER A 263 3.78 -5.03 11.64
#